data_AF-A0A318HFT6-F1
#
_entry.id   AF-A0A318HFT6-F1
#
_cell.length_a   1.000
_cell.length_b   1.000
_cell.length_c   1.000
_cell.angle_alpha   90.00
_cell.angle_beta   90.00
_cell.angle_gamma   90.00
#
_symmetry.space_group_name_H-M   'P 1'
#
loop_
_entity.id
_entity.type
_entity.pdbx_description
1 polymer ?
#
loop_
_entity_poly.entity_id
_entity_poly.type
_entity_poly.pdbx_seq_one_letter_code
_entity_poly.pdbx_strand_id
1 'polypeptide(L)' 'MADLDFAYDLTLDEARRRTAVLQAIGDDWDPIAVLAEEEKAYDMLYSDLDEEQQRIYDELVSAGVLPDRTVNRVAD' A
#
# COMPACT_ATOMS: atom_id res chain seq x y z
N MET A 1 -1.16 43.87 -24.54
CA MET A 1 -1.59 42.92 -23.50
C MET A 1 -0.33 42.52 -22.77
N ALA A 2 -0.23 42.79 -21.47
CA ALA A 2 0.94 42.36 -20.71
C ALA A 2 0.92 40.83 -20.62
N ASP A 3 2.05 40.21 -20.94
CA ASP A 3 2.24 38.76 -20.80
C ASP A 3 2.28 38.45 -19.30
N LEU A 4 1.33 37.65 -18.82
CA LEU A 4 1.27 37.22 -17.42
C LEU A 4 2.05 35.92 -17.31
N ASP A 5 3.21 35.96 -16.67
CA ASP A 5 4.00 34.77 -16.40
C ASP A 5 3.40 34.04 -15.19
N PHE A 6 3.02 32.77 -15.39
CA PHE A 6 2.42 31.94 -14.36
C PHE A 6 3.44 30.89 -13.89
N ALA A 7 4.03 31.12 -12.72
CA ALA A 7 4.90 30.18 -12.04
C ALA A 7 4.14 29.50 -10.90
N TYR A 8 4.14 28.16 -10.87
CA TYR A 8 3.48 27.37 -9.85
C TYR A 8 4.48 26.48 -9.12
N ASP A 9 4.50 26.59 -7.80
CA ASP A 9 5.35 25.76 -6.95
C ASP A 9 4.60 24.48 -6.56
N LEU A 10 4.89 23.41 -7.31
CA LEU A 10 4.32 22.08 -7.05
C LEU A 10 4.76 21.48 -5.72
N THR A 11 5.93 21.87 -5.19
CA THR A 11 6.42 21.35 -3.90
C THR A 11 5.63 21.96 -2.75
N LEU A 12 5.37 23.27 -2.82
CA LEU A 12 4.52 23.96 -1.85
C LEU A 12 3.08 23.46 -1.90
N ASP A 13 2.54 23.23 -3.10
CA ASP A 13 1.19 22.70 -3.23
C ASP A 13 1.07 21.26 -2.71
N GLU A 14 2.05 20.41 -3.00
CA GLU A 14 2.09 19.03 -2.48
C GLU A 14 2.16 19.00 -0.94
N ALA A 15 2.93 19.92 -0.34
CA ALA A 15 2.97 20.05 1.11
C ALA A 15 1.58 20.39 1.68
N ARG A 16 0.86 21.34 1.07
CA ARG A 16 -0.50 21.71 1.49
C ARG A 16 -1.48 20.56 1.35
N ARG A 17 -1.42 19.82 0.23
CA ARG A 17 -2.27 18.66 -0.01
C ARG A 17 -2.04 17.58 1.05
N ARG A 18 -0.79 17.25 1.37
CA ARG A 18 -0.46 16.27 2.43
C ARG A 18 -0.95 16.72 3.80
N THR A 19 -0.76 18.00 4.15
CA THR A 19 -1.27 18.53 5.42
C THR A 19 -2.79 18.42 5.51
N ALA A 20 -3.52 18.77 4.45
CA ALA A 20 -4.98 18.65 4.42
C ALA A 20 -5.44 17.20 4.56
N VAL A 21 -4.73 16.24 3.94
CA VAL A 21 -5.01 14.80 4.09
C VAL A 21 -4.81 14.35 5.53
N LEU A 22 -3.68 14.68 6.16
CA LEU A 22 -3.42 14.31 7.56
C LEU A 22 -4.44 14.92 8.52
N GLN A 23 -4.86 16.17 8.29
CA GLN A 23 -5.92 16.80 9.07
C GLN A 23 -7.27 16.11 8.91
N ALA A 24 -7.60 15.64 7.71
CA ALA A 24 -8.86 14.93 7.44
C ALA A 24 -8.90 13.53 8.06
N ILE A 25 -7.74 12.88 8.16
CA ILE A 25 -7.60 11.56 8.81
C ILE A 25 -7.81 11.68 10.34
N GLY A 26 -7.28 12.74 10.95
CA GLY A 26 -7.46 13.04 12.37
C GLY A 26 -6.36 12.46 13.27
N ASP A 27 -6.36 12.91 14.53
CA ASP A 27 -5.26 12.66 15.48
C ASP A 27 -5.24 11.23 16.05
N ASP A 28 -6.34 10.48 15.91
CA ASP A 28 -6.46 9.10 16.38
C ASP A 28 -5.84 8.07 15.41
N TRP A 29 -5.31 8.50 14.27
CA TRP A 29 -4.73 7.60 13.28
C TRP A 29 -3.32 7.15 13.69
N ASP A 30 -3.19 5.85 13.94
CA ASP A 30 -1.92 5.17 14.09
C ASP A 30 -1.52 4.49 12.76
N PRO A 31 -0.61 5.08 11.96
CA PRO A 31 -0.20 4.52 10.68
C PRO A 31 0.51 3.17 10.83
N ILE A 32 1.16 2.92 11.97
CA ILE A 32 1.85 1.65 12.20
C ILE A 32 0.84 0.54 12.49
N ALA A 33 -0.17 0.83 13.31
CA ALA A 33 -1.25 -0.11 13.56
C ALA A 33 -2.02 -0.45 12.27
N VAL A 34 -2.35 0.55 11.45
CA VAL A 34 -3.04 0.33 10.16
C VAL A 34 -2.20 -0.53 9.21
N LEU A 35 -0.88 -0.28 9.11
CA LEU A 35 -0.01 -1.11 8.28
C LEU A 35 0.06 -2.56 8.77
N ALA A 36 0.15 -2.78 10.09
CA ALA A 36 0.15 -4.13 10.66
C ALA A 36 -1.19 -4.86 10.43
N GLU A 37 -2.32 -4.14 10.50
CA GLU A 37 -3.64 -4.69 10.18
C GLU A 37 -3.78 -5.06 8.70
N GLU A 38 -3.27 -4.21 7.80
CA GLU A 38 -3.21 -4.48 6.37
C GLU A 38 -2.37 -5.74 6.09
N GLU A 39 -1.16 -5.87 6.67
CA GLU A 39 -0.33 -7.07 6.54
C GLU A 39 -1.07 -8.33 7.01
N LYS A 40 -1.75 -8.25 8.16
CA LYS A 40 -2.56 -9.35 8.67
C LYS A 40 -3.72 -9.71 7.74
N ALA A 41 -4.41 -8.72 7.18
CA ALA A 41 -5.47 -8.93 6.21
C ALA A 41 -4.93 -9.57 4.92
N TYR A 42 -3.73 -9.15 4.48
CA TYR A 42 -3.04 -9.78 3.37
C TYR A 42 -2.64 -11.23 3.68
N ASP A 43 -2.21 -11.56 4.89
CA ASP A 43 -1.90 -12.95 5.27
C ASP A 43 -3.15 -13.85 5.30
N MET A 44 -4.33 -13.27 5.53
CA MET A 44 -5.60 -13.97 5.39
C MET A 44 -6.00 -14.19 3.93
N LEU A 45 -5.48 -13.39 2.99
CA LEU A 45 -5.68 -13.67 1.57
C LEU A 45 -4.94 -14.96 1.23
N TYR A 46 -5.72 -15.96 0.80
CA TYR A 46 -5.25 -17.32 0.53
C TYR A 46 -4.93 -18.13 1.79
N SER A 47 -5.51 -17.77 2.94
CA SER A 47 -5.62 -18.70 4.07
C SER A 47 -6.69 -19.76 3.79
N ASP A 48 -6.56 -20.91 4.43
CA ASP A 48 -7.56 -22.00 4.40
C ASP A 48 -7.91 -22.53 3.00
N LEU A 49 -6.94 -22.50 2.09
CA LEU A 49 -7.09 -23.10 0.76
C LEU A 49 -7.25 -24.62 0.88
N ASP A 50 -8.15 -25.17 0.07
CA ASP A 50 -8.18 -26.61 -0.17
C ASP A 50 -7.00 -27.07 -1.05
N GLU A 51 -6.86 -28.38 -1.24
CA GLU A 51 -5.74 -28.96 -1.98
C GLU A 51 -5.66 -28.49 -3.44
N GLU A 52 -6.81 -28.27 -4.10
CA GLU A 52 -6.84 -27.82 -5.49
C GLU A 52 -6.48 -26.33 -5.59
N GLN A 53 -7.04 -25.53 -4.68
CA GLN A 53 -6.75 -24.11 -4.57
C GLN A 53 -5.28 -23.85 -4.23
N GLN A 54 -4.70 -24.62 -3.31
CA GLN A 54 -3.29 -24.52 -2.95
C GLN A 54 -2.39 -24.81 -4.16
N ARG A 55 -2.72 -25.85 -4.94
CA ARG A 55 -1.97 -26.18 -6.17
C ARG A 55 -2.00 -25.03 -7.18
N ILE A 56 -3.15 -24.38 -7.37
CA ILE A 56 -3.29 -23.22 -8.26
C ILE A 56 -2.50 -22.02 -7.72
N TYR A 57 -2.58 -21.76 -6.41
CA TYR A 57 -1.80 -20.70 -5.78
C TYR A 57 -0.30 -20.89 -6.01
N ASP A 58 0.22 -22.10 -5.77
CA ASP A 58 1.63 -22.43 -5.97
C ASP A 58 2.07 -22.24 -7.44
N GLU A 59 1.21 -22.62 -8.40
CA GLU A 59 1.45 -22.41 -9.83
C GLU A 59 1.54 -20.92 -10.18
N LEU A 60 0.63 -20.11 -9.63
CA LEU A 60 0.62 -18.65 -9.85
C LEU A 60 1.83 -17.96 -9.23
N VAL A 61 2.27 -18.41 -8.05
CA VAL A 61 3.51 -17.92 -7.42
C VAL A 61 4.73 -18.30 -8.27
N SER A 62 4.82 -19.57 -8.70
CA SER A 62 5.92 -20.03 -9.56
C SER A 62 5.97 -19.32 -10.91
N ALA A 63 4.80 -18.93 -11.45
CA ALA A 63 4.71 -18.15 -12.69
C ALA A 63 5.00 -16.65 -12.49
N GLY A 64 5.18 -16.18 -11.26
CA GLY A 64 5.38 -14.77 -10.93
C GLY A 64 4.14 -13.90 -11.06
N VAL A 65 2.96 -14.52 -11.19
CA VAL A 65 1.66 -13.80 -11.21
C VAL A 65 1.29 -13.33 -9.82
N LEU A 66 1.53 -14.19 -8.81
CA LEU A 66 1.41 -13.82 -7.40
C LEU A 66 2.80 -13.67 -6.77
N PRO A 67 2.96 -12.75 -5.79
CA PRO A 67 4.23 -12.56 -5.11
C PRO A 67 4.57 -13.75 -4.21
N ASP A 68 5.86 -14.14 -4.16
CA ASP A 68 6.35 -15.09 -3.16
C ASP A 68 6.49 -14.40 -1.80
N ARG A 69 5.59 -14.75 -0.88
CA ARG A 69 5.51 -14.15 0.45
C ARG A 69 6.41 -14.80 1.49
N THR A 70 6.99 -15.97 1.20
CA THR A 70 7.98 -16.58 2.10
C THR A 70 9.34 -15.87 2.01
N VAL A 71 9.66 -15.32 0.84
CA VAL A 71 10.91 -14.58 0.58
C VAL A 71 10.81 -13.11 0.98
N ASN A 72 9.61 -12.53 0.97
CA ASN A 72 9.40 -11.09 1.23
C ASN A 72 9.26 -10.73 2.72
N ARG A 73 9.27 -11.70 3.63
CA ARG A 73 9.45 -11.41 5.06
C ARG A 73 10.92 -11.08 5.28
N VAL A 74 11.24 -9.78 5.33
CA VAL A 74 12.47 -9.33 5.97
C VAL A 74 12.42 -9.87 7.40
N ALA A 75 13.37 -10.74 7.74
CA ALA A 75 13.48 -11.27 9.09
C ALA A 75 13.64 -10.10 10.07
N ASP A 76 12.71 -10.01 11.03
CA ASP A 76 12.81 -9.20 12.24
C ASP A 76 13.96 -9.72 13.12
#